data_AF-A0A9E4KV48-F1
#
_entry.id   AF-A0A9E4KV48-F1
#
_cell.length_a   1.000
_cell.length_b   1.000
_cell.length_c   1.000
_cell.angle_alpha   90.00
_cell.angle_beta   90.00
_cell.angle_gamma   90.00
#
_symmetry.space_group_name_H-M   'P 1'
#
loop_
_entity.id
_entity.type
_entity.pdbx_description
1 polymer ?
#
loop_
_entity_poly.entity_id
_entity_poly.type
_entity_poly.pdbx_seq_one_letter_code
_entity_poly.pdbx_strand_id
1 'polypeptide(L)'
;MRFLFDPKIKQNGWRYLGQVALATVSLFAIVFVEELATGQIGGQAVIVAAIASTAFLLFIWPHSRPSRPRNVLGGHALALGVGVLFALFGDTEAGRETASGGAFYFAMFAAASVGLSMFLMAATNTEHPPAAGTALGVAGSPVTLDLLLFVLLGVPVLVAVYLVSKSRLINLY
;
A
#
# COMPACT_ATOMS: atom_id res chain seq x y z
N MET A 1 -13.63 33.02 -7.17
CA MET A 1 -14.04 31.62 -7.02
C MET A 1 -12.96 30.74 -7.59
N ARG A 2 -12.33 29.88 -6.77
CA ARG A 2 -11.37 28.87 -7.23
C ARG A 2 -12.10 27.90 -8.17
N PHE A 3 -11.50 27.56 -9.29
CA PHE A 3 -12.06 26.58 -10.23
C PHE A 3 -12.29 25.23 -9.53
N LEU A 4 -13.47 24.63 -9.71
CA LEU A 4 -13.80 23.27 -9.24
C LEU A 4 -13.03 22.17 -9.98
N PHE A 5 -12.46 22.50 -11.15
CA PHE A 5 -11.74 21.57 -12.02
C PHE A 5 -10.32 22.07 -12.29
N ASP A 6 -9.35 21.16 -12.30
CA ASP A 6 -7.98 21.44 -12.70
C ASP A 6 -7.94 21.90 -14.17
N PRO A 7 -7.43 23.10 -14.49
CA PRO A 7 -7.28 23.57 -15.87
C PRO A 7 -6.49 22.61 -16.77
N LYS A 8 -5.56 21.83 -16.20
CA LYS A 8 -4.72 20.85 -16.94
C LYS A 8 -5.56 19.76 -17.62
N ILE A 9 -6.74 19.42 -17.08
CA ILE A 9 -7.59 18.36 -17.64
C ILE A 9 -8.11 18.71 -19.03
N LYS A 10 -8.38 19.99 -19.30
CA LYS A 10 -8.87 20.46 -20.60
C LYS A 10 -7.82 20.31 -21.71
N GLN A 11 -6.54 20.41 -21.33
CA GLN A 11 -5.43 20.31 -22.27
C GLN A 11 -4.87 18.89 -22.38
N ASN A 12 -5.00 18.07 -21.32
CA ASN A 12 -4.37 16.75 -21.22
C ASN A 12 -5.34 15.60 -20.92
N GLY A 13 -6.65 15.76 -21.20
CA GLY A 13 -7.69 14.80 -20.80
C GLY A 13 -7.40 13.34 -21.18
N TRP A 14 -6.80 13.10 -22.35
CA TRP A 14 -6.40 11.75 -22.76
C TRP A 14 -5.31 11.13 -21.89
N ARG A 15 -4.35 11.94 -21.40
CA ARG A 15 -3.32 11.47 -20.47
C ARG A 15 -3.90 11.19 -19.08
N TYR A 16 -4.83 12.02 -18.60
CA TYR A 16 -5.56 11.75 -17.37
C TYR A 16 -6.29 10.41 -17.46
N LEU A 17 -7.08 10.21 -18.52
CA LEU A 17 -7.83 8.98 -18.74
C LEU A 17 -6.89 7.77 -18.86
N GLY A 18 -5.82 7.88 -19.64
CA GLY A 18 -4.84 6.80 -19.83
C GLY A 18 -4.11 6.42 -18.54
N GLN A 19 -3.71 7.39 -17.72
CA GLN A 19 -3.03 7.13 -16.43
C GLN A 19 -3.96 6.47 -15.42
N VAL A 20 -5.21 6.96 -15.31
CA VAL A 20 -6.22 6.36 -14.43
C VAL A 20 -6.60 4.97 -14.92
N ALA A 21 -6.80 4.77 -16.22
CA ALA A 21 -7.08 3.45 -16.79
C ALA A 21 -5.95 2.46 -16.53
N LEU A 22 -4.69 2.88 -16.69
CA LEU A 22 -3.53 2.04 -16.39
C LEU A 22 -3.45 1.67 -14.91
N ALA A 23 -3.72 2.64 -14.01
CA ALA A 23 -3.78 2.37 -12.57
C ALA A 23 -4.87 1.36 -12.23
N THR A 24 -6.07 1.56 -12.76
CA THR A 24 -7.23 0.69 -12.54
C THR A 24 -6.98 -0.72 -13.05
N VAL A 25 -6.48 -0.88 -14.29
CA VAL A 25 -6.19 -2.20 -14.87
C VAL A 25 -5.09 -2.91 -14.09
N SER A 26 -4.04 -2.19 -13.68
CA SER A 26 -2.95 -2.78 -12.89
C SER A 26 -3.44 -3.27 -11.52
N LEU A 27 -4.23 -2.44 -10.82
CA LEU A 27 -4.81 -2.80 -9.53
C LEU A 27 -5.80 -3.96 -9.66
N PHE A 28 -6.70 -3.91 -10.65
CA PHE A 28 -7.64 -4.98 -10.94
C PHE A 28 -6.91 -6.29 -11.18
N ALA A 29 -5.88 -6.31 -12.02
CA ALA A 29 -5.13 -7.53 -12.30
C ALA A 29 -4.47 -8.11 -11.04
N ILE A 30 -3.87 -7.26 -10.19
CA ILE A 30 -3.24 -7.70 -8.94
C ILE A 30 -4.27 -8.29 -7.97
N VAL A 31 -5.40 -7.60 -7.75
CA VAL A 31 -6.46 -8.08 -6.85
C VAL A 31 -7.13 -9.33 -7.40
N PHE A 32 -7.45 -9.37 -8.69
CA PHE A 32 -8.08 -10.51 -9.33
C PHE A 32 -7.19 -11.78 -9.28
N VAL A 33 -5.87 -11.63 -9.46
CA VAL A 33 -4.93 -12.74 -9.31
C VAL A 33 -4.87 -13.23 -7.86
N GLU A 34 -4.92 -12.33 -6.88
CA GLU A 34 -5.01 -12.71 -5.47
C GLU A 34 -6.30 -13.47 -5.17
N GLU A 35 -7.46 -12.94 -5.57
CA GLU A 35 -8.76 -13.61 -5.38
C GLU A 35 -8.79 -14.99 -6.07
N LEU A 36 -8.21 -15.11 -7.26
CA LEU A 36 -8.11 -16.39 -7.96
C LEU A 36 -7.17 -17.38 -7.25
N ALA A 37 -6.06 -16.90 -6.68
CA ALA A 37 -5.07 -17.72 -6.00
C ALA A 37 -5.55 -18.19 -4.61
N THR A 38 -6.24 -17.32 -3.86
CA THR A 38 -6.68 -17.60 -2.49
C THR A 38 -8.11 -18.13 -2.43
N GLY A 39 -8.93 -17.85 -3.44
CA GLY A 39 -10.37 -18.14 -3.43
C GLY A 39 -11.17 -17.28 -2.45
N GLN A 40 -10.56 -16.25 -1.85
CA GLN A 40 -11.18 -15.41 -0.83
C GLN A 40 -11.64 -14.08 -1.43
N ILE A 41 -12.94 -13.84 -1.44
CA ILE A 41 -13.51 -12.56 -1.91
C ILE A 41 -13.37 -11.52 -0.80
N GLY A 42 -12.59 -10.46 -1.05
CA GLY A 42 -12.43 -9.35 -0.11
C GLY A 42 -11.54 -9.65 1.11
N GLY A 43 -10.76 -10.74 1.08
CA GLY A 43 -9.73 -10.98 2.08
C GLY A 43 -8.72 -9.83 2.07
N GLN A 44 -8.37 -9.28 3.23
CA GLN A 44 -7.30 -8.26 3.37
C GLN A 44 -7.62 -6.85 2.84
N ALA A 45 -8.87 -6.37 2.96
CA ALA A 45 -9.29 -5.04 2.49
C ALA A 45 -8.34 -3.86 2.84
N VAL A 46 -7.72 -3.87 4.02
CA VAL A 46 -6.76 -2.83 4.44
C VAL A 46 -5.47 -2.87 3.60
N ILE A 47 -4.95 -4.06 3.32
CA ILE A 47 -3.73 -4.24 2.51
C ILE A 47 -4.03 -3.92 1.04
N VAL A 48 -5.20 -4.35 0.54
CA VAL A 48 -5.69 -3.98 -0.80
C VAL A 48 -5.80 -2.46 -0.92
N ALA A 49 -6.34 -1.77 0.10
CA ALA A 49 -6.41 -0.32 0.12
C ALA A 49 -5.02 0.35 0.13
N ALA A 50 -4.02 -0.25 0.81
CA ALA A 50 -2.64 0.20 0.78
C ALA A 50 -2.03 0.08 -0.63
N ILE A 51 -2.21 -1.05 -1.31
CA ILE A 51 -1.74 -1.28 -2.69
C ILE A 51 -2.48 -0.38 -3.69
N ALA A 52 -3.79 -0.19 -3.51
CA ALA A 52 -4.58 0.76 -4.30
C ALA A 52 -4.04 2.20 -4.15
N SER A 53 -3.69 2.59 -2.93
CA SER A 53 -3.07 3.89 -2.65
C SER A 53 -1.67 4.02 -3.25
N THR A 54 -0.89 2.93 -3.31
CA THR A 54 0.38 2.87 -4.06
C THR A 54 0.15 3.06 -5.55
N ALA A 55 -0.86 2.39 -6.14
CA ALA A 55 -1.20 2.54 -7.55
C ALA A 55 -1.58 3.99 -7.85
N PHE A 56 -2.44 4.59 -7.01
CA PHE A 56 -2.75 6.01 -7.10
C PHE A 56 -1.49 6.87 -7.11
N LEU A 57 -0.58 6.69 -6.16
CA LEU A 57 0.62 7.53 -6.08
C LEU A 57 1.56 7.36 -7.28
N LEU A 58 1.74 6.13 -7.75
CA LEU A 58 2.59 5.81 -8.90
C LEU A 58 2.05 6.39 -10.21
N PHE A 59 0.74 6.34 -10.42
CA PHE A 59 0.13 6.74 -11.69
C PHE A 59 -0.44 8.16 -11.68
N ILE A 60 -0.72 8.77 -10.54
CA ILE A 60 -1.23 10.16 -10.45
C ILE A 60 -0.10 11.14 -10.16
N TRP A 61 0.87 10.77 -9.32
CA TRP A 61 2.03 11.59 -8.97
C TRP A 61 3.38 10.90 -9.24
N PRO A 62 3.63 10.48 -10.50
CA PRO A 62 4.73 9.59 -10.89
C PRO A 62 6.14 10.14 -10.65
N HIS A 63 6.34 11.46 -10.58
CA HIS A 63 7.67 12.08 -10.44
C HIS A 63 7.97 12.57 -9.02
N SER A 64 7.16 12.17 -8.04
CA SER A 64 7.38 12.50 -6.63
C SER A 64 8.48 11.64 -5.99
N ARG A 65 9.02 12.08 -4.85
CA ARG A 65 9.96 11.25 -4.06
C ARG A 65 9.30 9.94 -3.58
N PRO A 66 8.08 9.94 -3.01
CA PRO A 66 7.40 8.71 -2.58
C PRO A 66 7.11 7.69 -3.69
N SER A 67 7.04 8.12 -4.96
CA SER A 67 6.81 7.23 -6.11
C SER A 67 8.07 6.56 -6.66
N ARG A 68 9.25 6.85 -6.09
CA ARG A 68 10.50 6.20 -6.51
C ARG A 68 10.44 4.70 -6.16
N PRO A 69 10.93 3.79 -7.03
CA PRO A 69 10.92 2.35 -6.77
C PRO A 69 11.54 1.96 -5.42
N ARG A 70 12.66 2.60 -5.04
CA ARG A 70 13.29 2.39 -3.73
C ARG A 70 12.34 2.70 -2.57
N ASN A 71 11.58 3.79 -2.65
CA ASN A 71 10.64 4.20 -1.61
C ASN A 71 9.46 3.23 -1.56
N VAL A 72 8.90 2.85 -2.70
CA VAL A 72 7.76 1.94 -2.78
C VAL A 72 8.13 0.54 -2.24
N LEU A 73 9.18 -0.06 -2.79
CA LEU A 73 9.64 -1.40 -2.39
C LEU A 73 10.16 -1.41 -0.96
N GLY A 74 11.02 -0.45 -0.60
CA GLY A 74 11.59 -0.35 0.74
C GLY A 74 10.56 -0.03 1.80
N GLY A 75 9.60 0.87 1.51
CA GLY A 75 8.53 1.22 2.41
C GLY A 75 7.61 0.04 2.70
N HIS A 76 7.16 -0.68 1.66
CA HIS A 76 6.35 -1.89 1.84
C HIS A 76 7.12 -3.02 2.51
N ALA A 77 8.41 -3.20 2.23
CA ALA A 77 9.22 -4.21 2.90
C ALA A 77 9.39 -3.93 4.41
N LEU A 78 9.68 -2.67 4.79
CA LEU A 78 9.75 -2.27 6.20
C LEU A 78 8.39 -2.40 6.89
N ALA A 79 7.32 -1.95 6.23
CA ALA A 79 5.96 -2.04 6.76
C ALA A 79 5.50 -3.49 6.94
N LEU A 80 5.82 -4.38 5.99
CA LEU A 80 5.53 -5.81 6.08
C LEU A 80 6.30 -6.42 7.25
N GLY A 81 7.60 -6.12 7.37
CA GLY A 81 8.42 -6.59 8.49
C GLY A 81 7.88 -6.14 9.85
N VAL A 82 7.57 -4.86 10.01
CA VAL A 82 6.96 -4.33 11.24
C VAL A 82 5.60 -4.97 11.49
N GLY A 83 4.74 -5.07 10.48
CA GLY A 83 3.43 -5.69 10.60
C GLY A 83 3.50 -7.15 11.07
N VAL A 84 4.41 -7.94 10.48
CA VAL A 84 4.66 -9.34 10.90
C VAL A 84 5.15 -9.40 12.34
N LEU A 85 6.07 -8.52 12.75
CA LEU A 85 6.55 -8.48 14.14
C LEU A 85 5.40 -8.24 15.13
N PHE A 86 4.48 -7.33 14.80
CA PHE A 86 3.31 -7.04 15.63
C PHE A 86 2.29 -8.17 15.63
N ALA A 87 2.04 -8.80 14.48
CA ALA A 87 1.15 -9.95 14.38
C ALA A 87 1.67 -11.15 15.18
N LEU A 88 2.97 -11.47 15.07
CA LEU A 88 3.61 -12.53 15.85
C LEU A 88 3.57 -12.24 17.35
N PHE A 89 3.74 -10.99 17.76
CA PHE A 89 3.54 -10.61 19.16
C PHE A 89 2.09 -10.84 19.60
N GLY A 90 1.12 -10.46 18.76
CA GLY A 90 -0.31 -10.69 19.02
C GLY A 90 -0.69 -12.15 19.21
N ASP A 91 0.03 -13.08 18.57
CA ASP A 91 -0.18 -14.52 18.71
C ASP A 91 0.42 -15.13 20.00
N THR A 92 1.30 -14.41 20.70
CA THR A 92 1.84 -14.85 22.01
C THR A 92 0.78 -14.77 23.10
N GLU A 93 0.94 -15.53 24.20
CA GLU A 93 0.00 -15.50 25.33
C GLU A 93 -0.19 -14.07 25.88
N ALA A 94 0.91 -13.34 26.09
CA ALA A 94 0.87 -11.94 26.54
C ALA A 94 0.19 -11.02 25.51
N GLY A 95 0.41 -11.25 24.22
CA GLY A 95 -0.25 -10.52 23.15
C GLY A 95 -1.75 -10.77 23.10
N ARG A 96 -2.19 -12.02 23.29
CA ARG A 96 -3.60 -12.42 23.32
C ARG A 96 -4.32 -11.86 24.55
N GLU A 97 -3.69 -11.90 25.73
CA GLU A 97 -4.21 -11.26 26.93
C GLU A 97 -4.40 -9.75 26.69
N THR A 98 -3.39 -9.10 26.10
CA THR A 98 -3.45 -7.67 25.77
C THR A 98 -4.53 -7.37 24.72
N ALA A 99 -4.65 -8.18 23.67
CA ALA A 99 -5.67 -8.04 22.63
C ALA A 99 -7.10 -8.29 23.17
N SER A 100 -7.24 -9.15 24.18
CA SER A 100 -8.51 -9.38 24.87
C SER A 100 -8.99 -8.18 25.69
N GLY A 101 -8.10 -7.21 25.96
CA GLY A 101 -8.43 -5.96 26.64
C GLY A 101 -9.34 -5.02 25.84
N GLY A 102 -9.73 -5.39 24.61
CA GLY A 102 -10.75 -4.70 23.82
C GLY A 102 -10.22 -3.61 22.89
N ALA A 103 -11.12 -2.72 22.44
CA ALA A 103 -10.86 -1.77 21.36
C ALA A 103 -9.67 -0.83 21.61
N PHE A 104 -9.42 -0.45 22.87
CA PHE A 104 -8.29 0.40 23.24
C PHE A 104 -6.95 -0.25 22.89
N TYR A 105 -6.77 -1.52 23.25
CA TYR A 105 -5.52 -2.23 23.01
C TYR A 105 -5.32 -2.49 21.52
N PHE A 106 -6.37 -2.89 20.79
CA PHE A 106 -6.28 -2.98 19.33
C PHE A 106 -5.81 -1.67 18.70
N ALA A 107 -6.41 -0.54 19.09
CA ALA A 107 -6.03 0.78 18.57
C ALA A 107 -4.58 1.14 18.90
N MET A 108 -4.12 0.82 20.13
CA MET A 108 -2.74 1.03 20.55
C MET A 108 -1.75 0.21 19.72
N PHE A 109 -2.02 -1.09 19.51
CA PHE A 109 -1.18 -1.98 18.70
C PHE A 109 -1.12 -1.55 17.23
N ALA A 110 -2.28 -1.25 16.65
CA ALA A 110 -2.40 -0.73 15.30
C ALA A 110 -1.59 0.58 15.13
N ALA A 111 -1.76 1.53 16.04
CA ALA A 111 -1.06 2.81 16.00
C ALA A 111 0.46 2.64 16.19
N ALA A 112 0.89 1.74 17.07
CA ALA A 112 2.30 1.45 17.31
C ALA A 112 2.96 0.78 16.09
N SER A 113 2.29 -0.18 15.43
CA SER A 113 2.76 -0.80 14.18
C SER A 113 2.95 0.24 13.08
N VAL A 114 1.95 1.09 12.86
CA VAL A 114 2.00 2.16 11.86
C VAL A 114 3.08 3.19 12.21
N GLY A 115 3.14 3.63 13.47
CA GLY A 115 4.12 4.61 13.95
C GLY A 115 5.56 4.12 13.82
N LEU A 116 5.83 2.86 14.18
CA LEU A 116 7.15 2.27 14.02
C LEU A 116 7.52 2.14 12.53
N SER A 117 6.59 1.70 11.68
CA SER A 117 6.81 1.65 10.23
C SER A 117 7.13 3.02 9.64
N MET A 118 6.38 4.06 10.03
CA MET A 118 6.65 5.44 9.65
C MET A 118 8.04 5.91 10.11
N PHE A 119 8.40 5.66 11.36
CA PHE A 119 9.70 6.02 11.92
C PHE A 119 10.83 5.35 11.14
N LEU A 120 10.73 4.04 10.88
CA LEU A 120 11.76 3.31 10.13
C LEU A 120 11.87 3.84 8.70
N MET A 121 10.75 4.04 8.00
CA MET A 121 10.76 4.61 6.65
C MET A 121 11.41 5.99 6.59
N ALA A 122 11.15 6.84 7.59
CA ALA A 122 11.79 8.16 7.71
C ALA A 122 13.28 8.05 8.00
N ALA A 123 13.69 7.12 8.87
CA ALA A 123 15.09 6.87 9.20
C ALA A 123 15.88 6.32 7.99
N THR A 124 15.26 5.51 7.14
CA THR A 124 15.91 4.88 5.96
C THR A 124 15.72 5.66 4.66
N ASN A 125 15.03 6.81 4.68
CA ASN A 125 14.69 7.61 3.50
C ASN A 125 13.98 6.76 2.44
N THR A 126 13.02 5.95 2.89
CA THR A 126 12.15 5.10 2.07
C THR A 126 10.67 5.41 2.33
N GLU A 127 10.37 6.68 2.59
CA GLU A 127 9.01 7.15 2.88
C GLU A 127 8.09 6.83 1.70
N HIS A 128 7.13 5.97 1.96
CA HIS A 128 6.05 5.64 1.05
C HIS A 128 4.75 5.59 1.87
N PRO A 129 3.99 6.71 1.94
CA PRO A 129 2.83 6.81 2.82
C PRO A 129 1.82 5.64 2.70
N PRO A 130 1.53 5.09 1.50
CA PRO A 130 0.65 3.93 1.39
C PRO A 130 1.13 2.69 2.15
N ALA A 131 2.44 2.49 2.33
CA ALA A 131 2.98 1.34 3.06
C ALA A 131 2.60 1.35 4.55
N ALA A 132 2.26 2.51 5.13
CA ALA A 132 1.68 2.55 6.48
C ALA A 132 0.41 1.68 6.59
N GLY A 133 -0.41 1.64 5.53
CA GLY A 133 -1.58 0.75 5.46
C GLY A 133 -1.22 -0.73 5.43
N THR A 134 -0.09 -1.10 4.82
CA THR A 134 0.44 -2.47 4.86
C THR A 134 0.82 -2.87 6.27
N ALA A 135 1.51 -2.01 7.03
CA ALA A 135 1.86 -2.29 8.42
C ALA A 135 0.61 -2.50 9.30
N LEU A 136 -0.42 -1.68 9.12
CA LEU A 136 -1.70 -1.82 9.80
C LEU A 136 -2.40 -3.13 9.42
N GLY A 137 -2.55 -3.40 8.12
CA GLY A 137 -3.27 -4.55 7.61
C GLY A 137 -2.63 -5.87 8.00
N VAL A 138 -1.30 -5.94 7.95
CA VAL A 138 -0.53 -7.13 8.35
C VAL A 138 -0.59 -7.32 9.87
N ALA A 139 -0.41 -6.27 10.68
CA ALA A 139 -0.46 -6.37 12.14
C ALA A 139 -1.83 -6.80 12.68
N GLY A 140 -2.91 -6.46 11.97
CA GLY A 140 -4.28 -6.82 12.34
C GLY A 140 -4.78 -8.14 11.73
N SER A 141 -3.93 -8.88 11.01
CA SER A 141 -4.33 -10.11 10.31
C SER A 141 -3.41 -11.29 10.70
N PRO A 142 -3.90 -12.54 10.65
CA PRO A 142 -3.03 -13.70 10.75
C PRO A 142 -1.96 -13.68 9.66
N VAL A 143 -0.72 -14.02 10.02
CA VAL A 143 0.38 -14.08 9.05
C VAL A 143 0.27 -15.37 8.23
N THR A 144 -0.33 -15.25 7.04
CA THR A 144 -0.45 -16.35 6.08
C THR A 144 0.53 -16.17 4.91
N LEU A 145 0.89 -17.29 4.26
CA LEU A 145 1.72 -17.22 3.05
C LEU A 145 1.06 -16.39 1.95
N ASP A 146 -0.25 -16.49 1.80
CA ASP A 146 -1.01 -15.74 0.79
C ASP A 146 -0.88 -14.23 0.99
N LEU A 147 -0.99 -13.75 2.22
CA LEU A 147 -0.82 -12.34 2.58
C LEU A 147 0.60 -11.86 2.28
N LEU A 148 1.61 -12.64 2.66
CA LEU A 148 3.00 -12.29 2.40
C LEU A 148 3.28 -12.25 0.90
N LEU A 149 2.83 -13.27 0.15
CA LEU A 149 3.00 -13.34 -1.30
C LEU A 149 2.26 -12.21 -2.02
N PHE A 150 1.07 -11.84 -1.56
CA PHE A 150 0.32 -10.73 -2.14
C PHE A 150 1.10 -9.42 -2.09
N VAL A 151 1.71 -9.10 -0.94
CA VAL A 151 2.55 -7.89 -0.81
C VAL A 151 3.87 -8.04 -1.58
N LEU A 152 4.56 -9.18 -1.42
CA LEU A 152 5.89 -9.44 -1.99
C LEU A 152 5.88 -9.57 -3.52
N LEU A 153 4.75 -9.92 -4.13
CA LEU A 153 4.60 -10.03 -5.59
C LEU A 153 3.82 -8.86 -6.18
N GLY A 154 2.72 -8.45 -5.53
CA GLY A 154 1.85 -7.37 -6.02
C GLY A 154 2.59 -6.03 -6.12
N VAL A 155 3.37 -5.66 -5.09
CA VAL A 155 4.10 -4.39 -5.09
C VAL A 155 5.18 -4.35 -6.19
N PRO A 156 6.06 -5.37 -6.36
CA PRO A 156 7.00 -5.39 -7.48
C PRO A 156 6.35 -5.38 -8.87
N VAL A 157 5.25 -6.12 -9.06
CA VAL A 157 4.49 -6.10 -10.34
C VAL A 157 4.00 -4.68 -10.63
N LEU A 158 3.42 -4.01 -9.64
CA LEU A 158 2.94 -2.63 -9.79
C LEU A 158 4.09 -1.66 -10.11
N VAL A 159 5.24 -1.81 -9.45
CA VAL A 159 6.46 -1.04 -9.73
C VAL A 159 6.97 -1.32 -11.15
N ALA A 160 6.94 -2.56 -11.62
CA ALA A 160 7.37 -2.92 -12.98
C ALA A 160 6.48 -2.23 -14.04
N VAL A 161 5.15 -2.29 -13.88
CA VAL A 161 4.22 -1.60 -14.78
C VAL A 161 4.43 -0.09 -14.75
N TYR A 162 4.63 0.48 -13.56
CA TYR A 162 4.98 1.90 -13.40
C TYR A 162 6.27 2.24 -14.15
N LEU A 163 7.34 1.46 -14.00
CA LEU A 163 8.63 1.73 -14.65
C LEU A 163 8.55 1.69 -16.17
N VAL A 164 7.84 0.70 -16.73
CA VAL A 164 7.62 0.58 -18.18
C VAL A 164 6.84 1.77 -18.73
N SER A 165 5.86 2.26 -17.97
CA SER A 165 4.99 3.36 -18.40
C SER A 165 5.53 4.76 -18.04
N LYS A 166 6.50 4.85 -17.12
CA LYS A 166 6.95 6.10 -16.48
C LYS A 166 7.24 7.24 -17.44
N SER A 167 7.89 6.96 -18.57
CA SER A 167 8.25 7.98 -19.57
C SER A 167 7.06 8.68 -20.22
N ARG A 168 5.87 8.07 -20.14
CA ARG A 168 4.61 8.59 -20.71
C ARG A 168 3.71 9.26 -19.66
N LEU A 169 3.99 9.06 -18.37
CA LEU A 169 3.17 9.61 -17.29
C LEU A 169 3.53 11.08 -17.07
N ILE A 170 2.54 11.88 -16.68
CA ILE A 170 2.74 13.26 -16.20
C ILE A 170 2.18 13.39 -14.79
N ASN A 171 2.62 14.40 -14.04
CA ASN A 171 2.01 14.71 -12.76
C ASN A 171 0.62 15.29 -13.00
N LEU A 172 -0.41 14.64 -12.45
CA LEU A 172 -1.80 15.11 -12.52
C LEU A 172 -2.16 16.01 -11.34
N TYR A 173 -1.28 16.10 -10.34
CA TYR A 173 -1.27 17.11 -9.27
C TYR A 173 -0.59 18.39 -9.76
#